data_AF-A0A960STH5-F1
#
_entry.id   AF-A0A960STH5-F1
#
_cell.length_a   1.000
_cell.length_b   1.000
_cell.length_c   1.000
_cell.angle_alpha   90.00
_cell.angle_beta   90.00
_cell.angle_gamma   90.00
#
_symmetry.space_group_name_H-M   'P 1'
#
loop_
_entity.id
_entity.type
_entity.pdbx_description
1 polymer ?
#
loop_
_entity_poly.entity_id
_entity_poly.type
_entity_poly.pdbx_seq_one_letter_code
_entity_poly.pdbx_strand_id
1 'polypeptide(L)' 'MPVFYECQRCTECCRWPGEVRVTAVEVRRMAGFLGLAEADFVERYTRLRGNRGGLALNERPNFECVFLDGSDCRVQPV' A
#
# COMPACT_ATOMS: atom_id res chain seq x y z
N MET A 1 -0.57 -2.59 -24.78
CA MET A 1 -1.79 -2.43 -23.95
C MET A 1 -1.40 -2.80 -22.52
N PRO A 2 -1.43 -1.88 -21.54
CA PRO A 2 -1.15 -2.24 -20.16
C PRO A 2 -2.26 -3.16 -19.63
N VAL A 3 -1.88 -4.24 -18.95
CA VAL A 3 -2.83 -5.12 -18.26
C VAL A 3 -3.21 -4.45 -16.95
N PHE A 4 -4.47 -4.08 -16.82
CA PHE A 4 -5.02 -3.60 -15.55
C PHE A 4 -5.57 -4.79 -14.79
N TYR A 5 -5.01 -5.06 -13.61
CA TYR A 5 -5.52 -6.07 -12.72
C TYR A 5 -6.34 -5.41 -11.62
N GLU A 6 -7.62 -5.78 -11.54
CA GLU A 6 -8.50 -5.34 -10.48
C GLU A 6 -8.32 -6.24 -9.24
N CYS A 7 -8.17 -5.63 -8.07
CA CYS A 7 -7.96 -6.37 -6.83
C CYS A 7 -9.22 -7.18 -6.47
N GLN A 8 -9.12 -8.50 -6.50
CA GLN A 8 -10.22 -9.43 -6.15
C GLN A 8 -10.33 -9.73 -4.64
N ARG A 9 -9.59 -9.01 -3.77
CA ARG A 9 -9.50 -9.27 -2.32
C ARG A 9 -9.07 -10.70 -1.95
N CYS A 10 -8.32 -11.36 -2.83
CA CYS A 10 -7.80 -12.71 -2.57
C CYS A 10 -6.70 -12.74 -1.49
N THR A 11 -6.19 -11.58 -1.04
CA THR A 11 -5.08 -11.41 -0.08
C THR A 11 -3.73 -12.02 -0.48
N GLU A 12 -3.69 -12.81 -1.54
CA GLU A 12 -2.49 -13.49 -2.04
C GLU A 12 -1.40 -12.49 -2.43
N CYS A 13 -1.76 -11.42 -3.16
CA CYS A 13 -0.81 -10.37 -3.56
C CYS A 13 -0.30 -9.54 -2.38
N CYS A 14 -1.04 -9.49 -1.27
CA CYS A 14 -0.64 -8.75 -0.06
C CYS A 14 0.22 -9.57 0.89
N ARG A 15 0.27 -10.89 0.73
CA ARG A 15 1.09 -11.83 1.52
C ARG A 15 2.43 -12.14 0.86
N TRP A 16 2.60 -11.77 -0.40
CA TRP A 16 3.80 -12.06 -1.15
C TRP A 16 4.91 -11.03 -0.84
N PRO A 17 6.16 -11.47 -0.64
CA PRO A 17 7.26 -10.56 -0.33
C PRO A 17 7.52 -9.62 -1.51
N GLY A 18 7.47 -8.30 -1.26
CA GLY A 18 7.65 -7.32 -2.32
C GLY A 18 7.30 -5.89 -1.94
N GLU A 19 7.92 -4.94 -2.62
CA GLU A 19 7.61 -3.53 -2.42
C GLU A 19 6.47 -3.06 -3.33
N VAL A 20 5.37 -2.62 -2.73
CA VAL A 20 4.30 -1.93 -3.45
C VAL A 20 4.70 -0.47 -3.63
N ARG A 21 5.13 -0.11 -4.84
CA ARG A 21 5.42 1.29 -5.19
C ARG A 21 4.14 2.10 -5.17
N VAL A 22 4.18 3.24 -4.49
CA VAL A 22 3.07 4.21 -4.47
C VAL A 22 3.54 5.56 -4.98
N THR A 23 2.66 6.25 -5.69
CA THR A 23 2.84 7.62 -6.16
C THR A 23 2.20 8.61 -5.19
N ALA A 24 2.58 9.88 -5.26
CA ALA A 24 1.99 10.92 -4.41
C ALA A 24 0.46 11.03 -4.57
N VAL A 25 -0.06 10.79 -5.79
CA VAL A 25 -1.50 10.81 -6.07
C VAL A 25 -2.21 9.66 -5.34
N GLU A 26 -1.62 8.47 -5.37
CA GLU A 26 -2.15 7.29 -4.67
C GLU A 26 -2.07 7.46 -3.15
N VAL A 27 -0.96 8.00 -2.64
CA VAL A 27 -0.81 8.36 -1.21
C VAL A 27 -1.92 9.31 -0.77
N ARG A 28 -2.18 10.38 -1.54
CA ARG A 28 -3.25 11.34 -1.23
C ARG A 28 -4.63 10.68 -1.21
N ARG A 29 -4.92 9.78 -2.15
CA ARG A 29 -6.18 9.03 -2.19
C ARG A 29 -6.32 8.09 -0.98
N MET A 30 -5.28 7.34 -0.66
CA MET A 30 -5.26 6.42 0.48
C MET A 30 -5.35 7.16 1.81
N ALA A 31 -4.61 8.26 1.97
CA ALA A 31 -4.66 9.11 3.17
C ALA A 31 -6.06 9.71 3.36
N GLY A 32 -6.67 10.23 2.28
CA GLY A 32 -8.05 10.73 2.30
C GLY A 32 -9.07 9.64 2.64
N PHE A 33 -8.87 8.41 2.15
CA PHE A 33 -9.73 7.27 2.48
C PHE A 33 -9.62 6.87 3.97
N LEU A 34 -8.42 6.93 4.53
CA LEU A 34 -8.16 6.63 5.94
C LEU A 34 -8.46 7.81 6.89
N GLY A 35 -8.77 8.99 6.36
CA GLY A 35 -8.98 10.21 7.16
C GLY A 35 -7.69 10.72 7.82
N LEU A 36 -6.52 10.41 7.26
CA LEU A 36 -5.21 10.80 7.76
C LEU A 36 -4.61 11.94 6.92
N ALA A 37 -3.71 12.72 7.52
CA ALA A 37 -2.89 13.66 6.74
C ALA A 37 -1.91 12.88 5.85
N GLU A 38 -1.59 13.42 4.68
CA GLU A 38 -0.62 12.81 3.75
C GLU A 38 0.74 12.60 4.41
N ALA A 39 1.18 13.56 5.23
CA ALA A 39 2.44 13.46 5.98
C ALA A 39 2.42 12.30 6.98
N ASP A 40 1.34 12.17 7.77
CA ASP A 40 1.17 11.06 8.72
C ASP A 40 1.15 9.71 8.02
N PHE A 41 0.52 9.65 6.83
CA PHE A 41 0.47 8.44 6.04
C PHE A 41 1.87 8.03 5.56
N VAL A 42 2.62 8.99 5.01
CA VAL A 42 3.98 8.75 4.52
C VAL A 42 4.90 8.31 5.65
N GLU A 43 4.84 8.97 6.80
CA GLU A 43 5.70 8.65 7.94
C GLU A 43 5.39 7.29 8.57
N ARG A 44 4.10 6.95 8.72
CA ARG A 44 3.68 5.72 9.41
C ARG A 44 3.64 4.50 8.51
N TYR A 45 3.23 4.66 7.25
CA TYR A 45 2.88 3.55 6.36
C TYR A 45 3.73 3.44 5.10
N THR A 46 4.65 4.38 4.85
CA THR A 46 5.55 4.30 3.70
C THR A 46 7.01 4.25 4.10
N ARG A 47 7.83 3.68 3.22
CA ARG A 47 9.28 3.68 3.29
C ARG A 47 9.87 4.14 1.96
N LEU A 48 11.07 4.73 2.03
CA LEU A 48 11.86 5.00 0.84
C LEU A 48 12.31 3.69 0.21
N ARG A 49 12.10 3.55 -1.10
CA ARG A 49 12.62 2.41 -1.86
C ARG A 49 14.15 2.39 -1.83
N GLY A 50 14.75 1.21 -1.95
CA GLY A 50 16.21 1.06 -2.00
C GLY A 50 16.89 1.88 -3.10
N ASN A 51 16.18 2.11 -4.22
CA ASN A 51 16.66 2.93 -5.34
C ASN A 51 16.35 4.43 -5.19
N ARG A 52 15.78 4.89 -4.05
CA ARG A 52 15.33 6.28 -3.78
C ARG A 52 14.38 6.92 -4.81
N GLY A 53 14.02 6.21 -5.88
CA GLY A 53 13.15 6.68 -6.95
C GLY A 53 11.65 6.60 -6.65
N GLY A 54 11.26 6.61 -5.37
CA GLY A 54 9.86 6.60 -4.96
C GLY A 54 9.64 6.09 -3.55
N LEU A 55 8.37 6.14 -3.15
CA LEU A 55 7.86 5.58 -1.90
C LEU A 55 7.30 4.19 -2.17
N ALA A 56 7.50 3.29 -1.21
CA ALA A 56 6.84 2.01 -1.15
C ALA A 56 6.08 1.88 0.16
N LEU A 57 5.06 1.03 0.20
CA LEU A 57 4.38 0.72 1.45
C LEU A 57 5.31 -0.05 2.40
N ASN A 58 5.09 0.15 3.69
CA ASN A 58 5.71 -0.67 4.73
C ASN A 58 5.10 -2.08 4.72
N GLU A 59 5.95 -3.05 5.02
CA GLU A 59 5.62 -4.46 5.17
C GLU A 59 5.77 -4.84 6.64
N ARG A 60 4.99 -5.81 7.11
CA ARG A 60 5.13 -6.44 8.42
C ARG A 60 6.34 -7.38 8.40
N PRO A 61 6.84 -7.82 9.58
CA PRO A 61 7.93 -8.81 9.66
C PRO A 61 7.61 -10.12 8.94
N ASN A 62 6.33 -10.44 8.75
CA ASN A 62 5.85 -11.62 8.04
C ASN A 62 5.72 -11.40 6.52
N PHE A 63 6.29 -10.32 5.96
CA PHE A 63 6.17 -9.92 4.55
C PHE A 63 4.75 -9.56 4.10
N GLU A 64 3.81 -9.44 5.04
CA GLU A 64 2.44 -9.00 4.76
C GLU A 64 2.37 -7.47 4.65
N CYS A 65 1.51 -6.97 3.77
CA CYS A 65 1.24 -5.53 3.67
C CYS A 65 0.73 -4.98 5.02
N VAL A 66 1.19 -3.78 5.42
CA VAL A 66 0.77 -3.13 6.67
C VAL A 66 -0.75 -2.92 6.77
N PHE A 67 -1.44 -2.80 5.63
CA PHE A 67 -2.88 -2.58 5.53
C PHE A 67 -3.73 -3.85 5.47
N LEU A 68 -3.10 -5.03 5.50
CA LEU A 68 -3.81 -6.30 5.56
C LEU A 68 -4.28 -6.57 6.99
N ASP A 69 -5.60 -6.63 7.18
CA ASP A 69 -6.27 -6.96 8.43
C ASP A 69 -6.99 -8.31 8.25
N GLY A 70 -6.25 -9.41 8.42
CA GLY A 70 -6.75 -10.76 8.18
C GLY A 70 -7.07 -11.03 6.70
N SER A 71 -8.35 -10.95 6.35
CA SER A 71 -8.87 -11.13 4.99
C SER A 71 -9.18 -9.81 4.26
N ASP A 72 -9.05 -8.67 4.94
CA ASP A 72 -9.50 -7.38 4.44
C ASP A 72 -8.36 -6.37 4.22
N CYS A 73 -8.44 -5.65 3.10
CA CYS A 73 -7.54 -4.54 2.80
C CYS A 73 -8.18 -3.23 3.30
N ARG A 74 -7.55 -2.58 4.28
CA ARG A 74 -8.06 -1.31 4.85
C ARG A 74 -8.05 -0.10 3.90
N VAL A 75 -7.36 -0.19 2.76
CA VAL A 75 -7.15 0.92 1.82
C VAL A 75 -7.95 0.78 0.52
N GLN A 76 -8.60 -0.36 0.30
CA GLN A 76 -9.39 -0.58 -0.90
C GLN A 76 -10.90 -0.49 -0.56
N PRO A 77 -11.62 0.54 -1.03
CA PRO A 77 -13.07 0.57 -0.93
C PRO A 77 -13.71 -0.54 -1.77
N VAL A 78 -14.80 -1.10 -1.26
CA VAL A 78 -15.75 -1.93 -2.02
C VAL A 78 -16.66 -1.09 -2.90
#